data_AF-V9KCH6-F1
#
_entry.id   AF-V9KCH6-F1
#
_cell.length_a   1.000
_cell.length_b   1.000
_cell.length_c   1.000
_cell.angle_alpha   90.00
_cell.angle_beta   90.00
_cell.angle_gamma   90.00
#
_symmetry.space_group_name_H-M   'P 1'
#
loop_
_entity.id
_entity.type
_entity.pdbx_description
1 polymer ?
#
loop_
_entity_poly.entity_id
_entity_poly.type
_entity_poly.pdbx_seq_one_letter_code
_entity_poly.pdbx_strand_id
1 'polypeptide(L)'
;MCPIFEHISLLQTIVATGISYGVNFEKKYNAGIIKQIPTGFLAPVAPNVSLFAQTAGSAFSIAIVGYAVAVSVAKVFATKHGYSIDGNQEFVALGVCNIFGGCFLCFVAGTALSRTAVQESTGGKTQIAGILTAVIVMIAILIVGKLLESLQKSVLAAIVIANLKGMFWQLFDIPVLWRQNKIDCLIWLVTWVASVFLGLDIGLLVGVIFELLTVVLRTQFPVYAVLGNVPNTNIYRNIKTYKNIVEPAGVKIFRFSSPVYFGSVDYFRNKLIAIVGFNPVRVFNKRAKALKKIQKLIKKGQLKTTKNGVLADGSSANEAYEPDEESSEETEDDNIPTKELEVQVDWNSELPVKVTVPQITIHSLILDFSRVSFIDIVGVRIVKMVIRQFERIGIKVYITEYEDHILKKMETCGFFDDNVKIDMFYLTIHDAVLYIHTQNLFKDLKDPILEKISLMEETNEPLAVTDLETNVEILEDQNQGHLGFSY
;
A
#
# COMPACT_ATOMS: atom_id res chain seq x y z
N MET A 1 -20.58 24.65 21.75
CA MET A 1 -21.66 25.65 21.55
C MET A 1 -22.19 26.01 22.94
N CYS A 2 -22.32 27.30 23.27
CA CYS A 2 -22.71 27.72 24.62
C CYS A 2 -24.19 27.39 24.86
N PRO A 3 -24.60 26.73 25.97
CA PRO A 3 -26.00 26.41 26.27
C PRO A 3 -26.92 27.64 26.29
N ILE A 4 -26.34 28.83 26.49
CA ILE A 4 -27.01 30.14 26.42
C ILE A 4 -27.67 30.36 25.05
N PHE A 5 -27.09 29.84 23.96
CA PHE A 5 -27.57 30.10 22.60
C PHE A 5 -28.94 29.45 22.30
N GLU A 6 -29.22 28.28 22.87
CA GLU A 6 -30.52 27.61 22.68
C GLU A 6 -31.65 28.36 23.40
N HIS A 7 -31.38 28.88 24.60
CA HIS A 7 -32.36 29.69 25.35
C HIS A 7 -32.66 31.02 24.64
N ILE A 8 -31.64 31.64 24.03
CA ILE A 8 -31.83 32.85 23.22
C ILE A 8 -32.74 32.57 22.01
N SER A 9 -32.56 31.43 21.34
CA SER A 9 -33.37 31.07 20.15
C SER A 9 -34.85 30.88 20.49
N LEU A 10 -35.15 30.26 21.64
CA LEU A 10 -36.52 30.11 22.15
C LEU A 10 -37.14 31.47 22.47
N LEU A 11 -36.43 32.32 23.21
CA LEU A 11 -36.91 33.66 23.58
C LEU A 11 -37.18 34.51 22.33
N GLN A 12 -36.26 34.49 21.36
CA GLN A 12 -36.41 35.17 20.09
C GLN A 12 -37.67 34.69 19.35
N THR A 13 -37.93 33.39 19.33
CA THR A 13 -39.12 32.82 18.69
C THR A 13 -40.41 33.29 19.36
N ILE A 14 -40.46 33.26 20.70
CA ILE A 14 -41.63 33.72 21.47
C ILE A 14 -41.88 35.22 21.24
N VAL A 15 -40.85 36.06 21.38
CA VAL A 15 -40.97 37.51 21.20
C VAL A 15 -41.37 37.85 19.76
N ALA A 16 -40.73 37.24 18.77
CA ALA A 16 -41.06 37.50 17.38
C ALA A 16 -42.48 37.05 17.02
N THR A 17 -42.95 35.93 17.59
CA THR A 17 -44.33 35.47 17.44
C THR A 17 -45.31 36.47 18.05
N GLY A 18 -45.04 36.94 19.27
CA GLY A 18 -45.88 37.93 19.96
C GLY A 18 -45.98 39.26 19.19
N ILE A 19 -44.85 39.76 18.68
CA ILE A 19 -44.83 40.97 17.84
C ILE A 19 -45.58 40.74 16.53
N SER A 20 -45.37 39.60 15.87
CA SER A 20 -46.03 39.26 14.62
C SER A 20 -47.54 39.17 14.75
N TYR A 21 -48.00 38.57 15.84
CA TYR A 21 -49.41 38.51 16.21
C TYR A 21 -49.99 39.92 16.51
N GLY A 22 -49.31 40.70 17.35
CA GLY A 22 -49.79 42.02 17.78
C GLY A 22 -49.83 43.07 16.67
N VAL A 23 -48.83 43.08 15.78
CA VAL A 23 -48.73 44.04 14.67
C VAL A 23 -49.43 43.54 13.40
N ASN A 24 -49.80 42.26 13.35
CA ASN A 24 -50.41 41.59 12.21
C ASN A 24 -49.60 41.78 10.91
N PHE A 25 -48.35 41.31 10.95
CA PHE A 25 -47.40 41.50 9.83
C PHE A 25 -47.85 40.86 8.52
N GLU A 26 -48.68 39.81 8.56
CA GLU A 26 -49.27 39.21 7.37
C GLU A 26 -50.16 40.23 6.64
N LYS A 27 -51.17 40.81 7.33
CA LYS A 27 -52.11 41.72 6.67
C LYS A 27 -51.49 43.05 6.27
N LYS A 28 -50.55 43.56 7.10
CA LYS A 28 -50.00 44.91 6.91
C LYS A 28 -48.82 44.97 5.93
N TYR A 29 -48.01 43.92 5.86
CA TYR A 29 -46.78 43.88 5.07
C TYR A 29 -46.63 42.65 4.18
N ASN A 30 -47.66 41.79 4.10
CA ASN A 30 -47.61 40.53 3.36
C ASN A 30 -46.42 39.63 3.76
N ALA A 31 -46.07 39.64 5.05
CA ALA A 31 -44.97 38.86 5.58
C ALA A 31 -45.29 37.34 5.54
N GLY A 32 -44.33 36.54 5.10
CA GLY A 32 -44.47 35.08 5.08
C GLY A 32 -44.50 34.48 6.49
N ILE A 33 -45.68 34.07 6.95
CA ILE A 33 -45.89 33.34 8.21
C ILE A 33 -46.12 31.84 7.99
N ILE A 34 -46.08 31.04 9.06
CA ILE A 34 -46.24 29.57 9.01
C ILE A 34 -47.69 29.14 8.67
N LYS A 35 -48.68 29.97 9.01
CA LYS A 35 -50.11 29.81 8.72
C LYS A 35 -50.80 28.66 9.47
N GLN A 36 -50.72 27.43 9.00
CA GLN A 36 -51.44 26.32 9.65
C GLN A 36 -50.47 25.20 10.01
N ILE A 37 -50.51 24.81 11.28
CA ILE A 37 -49.79 23.66 11.80
C ILE A 37 -50.82 22.57 12.07
N PRO A 38 -50.68 21.36 11.50
CA PRO A 38 -51.62 20.28 11.75
C PRO A 38 -51.63 19.95 13.25
N THR A 39 -52.76 20.18 13.90
CA THR A 39 -52.95 19.84 15.32
C THR A 39 -53.54 18.44 15.43
N GLY A 40 -52.75 17.48 15.89
CA GLY A 40 -53.18 16.10 16.11
C GLY A 40 -52.22 15.07 15.52
N PHE A 41 -52.45 13.80 15.85
CA PHE A 41 -51.69 12.70 15.27
C PHE A 41 -52.19 12.39 13.86
N LEU A 42 -51.25 12.13 12.95
CA LEU A 42 -51.56 11.58 11.64
C LEU A 42 -51.70 10.06 11.75
N ALA A 43 -52.68 9.49 11.05
CA ALA A 43 -52.82 8.04 10.98
C ALA A 43 -51.60 7.42 10.27
N PRO A 44 -51.13 6.23 10.68
CA PRO A 44 -50.03 5.56 10.01
C PRO A 44 -50.40 5.22 8.57
N VAL A 45 -49.45 5.41 7.66
CA VAL A 45 -49.63 5.17 6.21
C VAL A 45 -48.58 4.17 5.75
N ALA A 46 -49.00 3.15 5.00
CA ALA A 46 -48.06 2.20 4.42
C ALA A 46 -47.22 2.88 3.31
N PRO A 47 -45.89 2.69 3.29
CA PRO A 47 -45.04 3.30 2.28
C PRO A 47 -45.32 2.70 0.90
N ASN A 48 -45.35 3.56 -0.13
CA ASN A 48 -45.57 3.11 -1.49
C ASN A 48 -44.31 2.43 -2.04
N VAL A 49 -44.37 1.10 -2.16
CA VAL A 49 -43.27 0.23 -2.59
C VAL A 49 -42.75 0.58 -3.99
N SER A 50 -43.60 1.14 -4.87
CA SER A 50 -43.18 1.52 -6.23
C SER A 50 -42.11 2.63 -6.24
N LEU A 51 -42.04 3.46 -5.19
CA LEU A 51 -41.06 4.55 -5.06
C LEU A 51 -39.69 4.08 -4.55
N PHE A 52 -39.58 2.84 -4.05
CA PHE A 52 -38.33 2.35 -3.46
C PHE A 52 -37.20 2.29 -4.50
N ALA A 53 -37.50 1.79 -5.69
CA ALA A 53 -36.51 1.71 -6.78
C ALA A 53 -36.01 3.10 -7.20
N GLN A 54 -36.88 4.10 -7.23
CA GLN A 54 -36.53 5.47 -7.65
C GLN A 54 -35.74 6.23 -6.57
N THR A 55 -35.94 5.91 -5.30
CA THR A 55 -35.35 6.64 -4.16
C THR A 55 -34.17 5.92 -3.51
N ALA A 56 -33.84 4.70 -3.95
CA ALA A 56 -32.79 3.86 -3.38
C ALA A 56 -31.42 4.57 -3.29
N GLY A 57 -31.03 5.32 -4.32
CA GLY A 57 -29.73 6.02 -4.36
C GLY A 57 -29.61 7.12 -3.30
N SER A 58 -30.63 7.99 -3.19
CA SER A 58 -30.68 9.04 -2.16
C SER A 58 -30.85 8.43 -0.76
N ALA A 59 -31.67 7.38 -0.62
CA ALA A 59 -31.84 6.68 0.66
C ALA A 59 -30.52 6.08 1.16
N PHE A 60 -29.74 5.45 0.28
CA PHE A 60 -28.42 4.91 0.61
C PHE A 60 -27.45 6.00 1.07
N SER A 61 -27.40 7.12 0.33
CA SER A 61 -26.55 8.26 0.67
C SER A 61 -26.90 8.86 2.04
N ILE A 62 -28.19 9.08 2.29
CA ILE A 62 -28.67 9.60 3.57
C ILE A 62 -28.39 8.61 4.71
N ALA A 63 -28.56 7.30 4.49
CA ALA A 63 -28.30 6.28 5.51
C ALA A 63 -26.83 6.27 5.94
N ILE A 64 -25.90 6.33 4.97
CA ILE A 64 -24.46 6.39 5.25
C ILE A 64 -24.11 7.66 6.03
N VAL A 65 -24.54 8.83 5.55
CA VAL A 65 -24.21 10.11 6.20
C VAL A 65 -24.85 10.19 7.58
N GLY A 66 -26.11 9.79 7.70
CA GLY A 66 -26.85 9.79 8.96
C GLY A 66 -26.20 8.90 10.02
N TYR A 67 -25.80 7.68 9.63
CA TYR A 67 -25.08 6.76 10.52
C TYR A 67 -23.68 7.27 10.88
N ALA A 68 -22.92 7.77 9.90
CA ALA A 68 -21.58 8.31 10.13
C ALA A 68 -21.59 9.47 11.13
N VAL A 69 -22.54 10.40 10.99
CA VAL A 69 -22.73 11.51 11.94
C VAL A 69 -23.15 10.98 13.31
N ALA A 70 -24.11 10.05 13.37
CA ALA A 70 -24.59 9.49 14.63
C ALA A 70 -23.46 8.81 15.43
N VAL A 71 -22.71 7.90 14.81
CA VAL A 71 -21.61 7.20 15.46
C VAL A 71 -20.46 8.14 15.80
N SER A 72 -20.19 9.16 14.99
CA SER A 72 -19.16 10.16 15.29
C SER A 72 -19.49 10.93 16.57
N VAL A 73 -20.73 11.41 16.69
CA VAL A 73 -21.19 12.11 17.91
C VAL A 73 -21.18 11.16 19.10
N ALA A 74 -21.68 9.94 18.93
CA ALA A 74 -21.72 8.96 20.00
C ALA A 74 -20.31 8.63 20.51
N LYS A 75 -19.33 8.41 19.62
CA LYS A 75 -17.91 8.17 19.98
C LYS A 75 -17.27 9.31 20.77
N VAL A 76 -17.61 10.57 20.45
CA VAL A 76 -17.12 11.74 21.21
C VAL A 76 -17.59 11.66 22.67
N PHE A 77 -18.87 11.35 22.91
CA PHE A 77 -19.40 11.23 24.27
C PHE A 77 -18.94 9.96 24.99
N ALA A 78 -18.80 8.83 24.27
CA ALA A 78 -18.20 7.61 24.80
C ALA A 78 -16.79 7.83 25.33
N THR A 79 -15.96 8.50 24.53
CA THR A 79 -14.59 8.85 24.93
C THR A 79 -14.60 9.79 26.13
N LYS A 80 -15.50 10.79 26.14
CA LYS A 80 -15.62 11.76 27.23
C LYS A 80 -16.02 11.12 28.57
N HIS A 81 -16.87 10.11 28.55
CA HIS A 81 -17.40 9.47 29.76
C HIS A 81 -16.84 8.07 30.04
N GLY A 82 -15.90 7.59 29.22
CA GLY A 82 -15.19 6.32 29.44
C GLY A 82 -16.04 5.06 29.22
N TYR A 83 -17.05 5.10 28.36
CA TYR A 83 -17.83 3.91 27.96
C TYR A 83 -17.54 3.50 26.51
N SER A 84 -17.79 2.23 26.18
CA SER A 84 -17.66 1.72 24.81
C SER A 84 -18.99 1.80 24.06
N ILE A 85 -18.93 1.99 22.74
CA ILE A 85 -20.09 1.92 21.85
C ILE A 85 -19.90 0.77 20.87
N ASP A 86 -20.97 0.03 20.63
CA ASP A 86 -21.06 -0.91 19.52
C ASP A 86 -21.69 -0.21 18.30
N GLY A 87 -20.91 -0.07 17.22
CA GLY A 87 -21.40 0.54 15.98
C GLY A 87 -22.49 -0.27 15.30
N ASN A 88 -22.44 -1.61 15.38
CA ASN A 88 -23.47 -2.46 14.78
C ASN A 88 -24.81 -2.26 15.48
N GLN A 89 -24.80 -2.12 16.81
CA GLN A 89 -25.99 -1.83 17.59
C GLN A 89 -26.59 -0.46 17.24
N GLU A 90 -25.76 0.58 17.12
CA GLU A 90 -26.21 1.92 16.70
C GLU A 90 -26.79 1.91 15.28
N PHE A 91 -26.18 1.15 14.35
CA PHE A 91 -26.68 1.02 12.98
C PHE A 91 -28.08 0.40 12.95
N VAL A 92 -28.28 -0.71 13.67
CA VAL A 92 -29.58 -1.38 13.76
C VAL A 92 -30.60 -0.48 14.46
N ALA A 93 -30.23 0.18 15.55
CA ALA A 93 -31.12 1.08 16.29
C ALA A 93 -31.61 2.25 15.41
N LEU A 94 -30.69 2.88 14.66
CA LEU A 94 -31.03 3.98 13.74
C LEU A 94 -31.91 3.49 12.58
N GLY A 95 -31.64 2.29 12.06
CA GLY A 95 -32.46 1.66 11.02
C GLY A 95 -33.90 1.40 11.49
N VAL A 96 -34.06 0.74 12.65
CA VAL A 96 -35.38 0.47 13.25
C VAL A 96 -36.13 1.76 13.56
N CYS A 97 -35.44 2.77 14.09
CA CYS A 97 -36.03 4.09 14.36
C CYS A 97 -36.59 4.74 13.09
N ASN A 98 -35.85 4.69 11.98
CA ASN A 98 -36.27 5.27 10.71
C ASN A 98 -37.36 4.46 10.00
N ILE A 99 -37.36 3.13 10.12
CA ILE A 99 -38.47 2.28 9.63
C ILE A 99 -39.76 2.63 10.40
N PHE A 100 -39.67 2.69 11.73
CA PHE A 100 -40.81 3.08 12.55
C PHE A 100 -41.29 4.49 12.20
N GLY A 101 -40.39 5.48 12.13
CA GLY A 101 -40.73 6.85 11.77
C GLY A 101 -41.37 6.97 10.38
N GLY A 102 -40.87 6.22 9.39
CA GLY A 102 -41.41 6.20 8.03
C GLY A 102 -42.88 5.80 7.96
N CYS A 103 -43.33 4.88 8.84
CA CYS A 103 -44.75 4.48 8.94
C CYS A 103 -45.67 5.60 9.48
N PHE A 104 -45.11 6.61 10.15
CA PHE A 104 -45.83 7.74 10.74
C PHE A 104 -45.57 9.07 10.00
N LEU A 105 -45.19 9.00 8.72
CA LEU A 105 -44.92 10.17 7.86
C LEU A 105 -43.78 11.07 8.38
N CYS A 106 -42.83 10.51 9.15
CA CYS A 106 -41.63 11.24 9.56
C CYS A 106 -40.58 11.28 8.44
N PHE A 107 -39.84 12.38 8.38
CA PHE A 107 -38.58 12.43 7.62
C PHE A 107 -37.49 11.63 8.33
N VAL A 108 -36.40 11.33 7.61
CA VAL A 108 -35.26 10.60 8.15
C VAL A 108 -34.72 11.30 9.40
N ALA A 109 -34.74 10.58 10.52
CA ALA A 109 -34.21 11.03 11.79
C ALA A 109 -32.69 10.82 11.83
N GLY A 110 -31.99 11.84 12.32
CA GLY A 110 -30.55 11.82 12.57
C GLY A 110 -30.21 12.26 13.99
N THR A 111 -28.92 12.34 14.28
CA THR A 111 -28.45 12.79 15.60
C THR A 111 -28.39 14.32 15.68
N ALA A 112 -28.97 14.89 16.74
CA ALA A 112 -28.97 16.33 16.97
C ALA A 112 -27.82 16.73 17.93
N LEU A 113 -26.67 17.09 17.35
CA LEU A 113 -25.46 17.43 18.12
C LEU A 113 -25.70 18.50 19.21
N SER A 114 -26.35 19.61 18.87
CA SER A 114 -26.60 20.71 19.82
C SER A 114 -27.44 20.26 21.01
N ARG A 115 -28.52 19.51 20.75
CA ARG A 115 -29.44 19.02 21.78
C ARG A 115 -28.78 18.01 22.71
N THR A 116 -28.00 17.08 22.15
CA THR A 116 -27.23 16.11 22.94
C THR A 116 -26.18 16.81 23.80
N ALA A 117 -25.48 17.81 23.25
CA ALA A 117 -24.49 18.58 24.00
C ALA A 117 -25.11 19.38 25.15
N VAL A 118 -26.27 19.99 24.94
CA VAL A 118 -26.99 20.68 26.03
C VAL A 118 -27.44 19.67 27.09
N GLN A 119 -28.07 18.57 26.69
CA GLN A 119 -28.52 17.53 27.62
C GLN A 119 -27.36 17.00 28.50
N GLU A 120 -26.21 16.71 27.88
CA GLU A 120 -25.02 16.27 28.61
C GLU A 120 -24.48 17.37 29.54
N SER A 121 -24.40 18.62 29.08
CA SER A 121 -23.94 19.75 29.91
C SER A 121 -24.83 20.02 31.11
N THR A 122 -26.12 19.72 31.00
CA THR A 122 -27.09 19.81 32.11
C THR A 122 -27.05 18.61 33.06
N GLY A 123 -26.15 17.65 32.84
CA GLY A 123 -25.98 16.46 33.69
C GLY A 123 -26.87 15.28 33.32
N GLY A 124 -27.46 15.25 32.12
CA GLY A 124 -28.25 14.12 31.63
C GLY A 124 -27.37 12.89 31.36
N LYS A 125 -27.57 11.82 32.12
CA LYS A 125 -26.77 10.58 32.05
C LYS A 125 -27.48 9.38 31.43
N THR A 126 -28.80 9.43 31.30
CA THR A 126 -29.64 8.29 30.88
C THR A 126 -30.56 8.66 29.72
N GLN A 127 -31.00 7.65 28.96
CA GLN A 127 -31.92 7.83 27.83
C GLN A 127 -33.33 8.30 28.25
N ILE A 128 -33.65 8.24 29.55
CA ILE A 128 -34.90 8.78 30.11
C ILE A 128 -35.04 10.28 29.80
N ALA A 129 -33.93 11.02 29.77
CA ALA A 129 -33.94 12.43 29.39
C ALA A 129 -34.48 12.66 27.96
N GLY A 130 -34.17 11.74 27.03
CA GLY A 130 -34.70 11.77 25.66
C GLY A 130 -36.22 11.53 25.63
N ILE A 131 -36.70 10.55 26.39
CA ILE A 131 -38.15 10.24 26.50
C ILE A 131 -38.91 11.43 27.09
N LEU A 132 -38.41 12.02 28.19
CA LEU A 132 -39.01 13.19 28.81
C LEU A 132 -39.06 14.36 27.81
N THR A 133 -37.98 14.58 27.06
CA THR A 133 -37.94 15.62 26.02
C THR A 133 -38.98 15.36 24.94
N ALA A 134 -39.14 14.12 24.48
CA ALA A 134 -40.14 13.76 23.47
C ALA A 134 -41.57 14.02 23.97
N VAL A 135 -41.88 13.67 25.22
CA VAL A 135 -43.19 13.93 25.84
C VAL A 135 -43.48 15.43 25.94
N ILE A 136 -42.49 16.23 26.37
CA ILE A 136 -42.64 17.69 26.46
C ILE A 136 -42.88 18.30 25.09
N VAL A 137 -42.12 17.88 24.06
CA VAL A 137 -42.29 18.35 22.69
C VAL A 137 -43.66 17.98 22.15
N MET A 138 -44.14 16.76 22.41
CA MET A 138 -45.48 16.30 22.02
C MET A 138 -46.58 17.18 22.65
N ILE A 139 -46.51 17.45 23.96
CA ILE A 139 -47.47 18.34 24.64
C ILE A 139 -47.40 19.76 24.07
N ALA A 140 -46.20 20.28 23.84
CA ALA A 140 -46.00 21.61 23.30
C ALA A 140 -46.62 21.76 21.90
N ILE A 141 -46.46 20.78 21.00
CA ILE A 141 -47.05 20.82 19.66
C ILE A 141 -48.58 20.82 19.73
N LEU A 142 -49.18 19.99 20.59
CA LEU A 142 -50.64 19.89 20.70
C LEU A 142 -51.30 21.14 21.27
N ILE A 143 -50.65 21.82 22.22
CA ILE A 143 -51.22 22.99 22.91
C ILE A 143 -50.79 24.30 22.23
N VAL A 144 -49.51 24.43 21.90
CA VAL A 144 -48.88 25.70 21.46
C VAL A 144 -48.87 25.84 19.94
N GLY A 145 -49.23 24.79 19.18
CA GLY A 145 -49.24 24.81 17.71
C GLY A 145 -49.97 26.02 17.11
N LYS A 146 -51.16 26.37 17.65
CA LYS A 146 -51.91 27.54 17.20
C LYS A 146 -51.19 28.87 17.45
N LEU A 147 -50.38 28.96 18.50
CA LEU A 147 -49.67 30.19 18.83
C LEU A 147 -48.54 30.47 17.83
N LEU A 148 -47.94 29.41 17.29
CA LEU A 148 -46.84 29.47 16.33
C LEU A 148 -47.27 29.75 14.88
N GLU A 149 -48.57 29.78 14.58
CA GLU A 149 -49.10 30.08 13.24
C GLU A 149 -48.66 31.47 12.73
N SER A 150 -48.58 32.44 13.64
CA SER A 150 -48.17 33.82 13.38
C SER A 150 -46.65 34.01 13.27
N LEU A 151 -45.85 32.96 13.51
CA LEU A 151 -44.40 33.04 13.46
C LEU A 151 -43.91 33.31 12.03
N GLN A 152 -42.93 34.23 11.92
CA GLN A 152 -42.36 34.63 10.64
C GLN A 152 -41.31 33.64 10.15
N LYS A 153 -41.35 33.32 8.85
CA LYS A 153 -40.36 32.44 8.20
C LYS A 153 -38.94 33.01 8.23
N SER A 154 -38.78 34.34 8.27
CA SER A 154 -37.48 35.03 8.36
C SER A 154 -36.75 34.72 9.67
N VAL A 155 -37.48 34.61 10.79
CA VAL A 155 -36.92 34.27 12.09
C VAL A 155 -36.40 32.84 12.11
N LEU A 156 -37.17 31.92 11.52
CA LEU A 156 -36.74 30.53 11.35
C LEU A 156 -35.47 30.42 10.50
N ALA A 157 -35.40 31.17 9.39
CA ALA A 157 -34.19 31.22 8.56
C ALA A 157 -32.97 31.78 9.32
N ALA A 158 -33.16 32.81 10.13
CA ALA A 158 -32.09 33.37 10.97
C ALA A 158 -31.56 32.36 12.00
N ILE A 159 -32.44 31.59 12.63
CA ILE A 159 -32.07 30.51 13.56
C ILE A 159 -31.24 29.43 12.84
N VAL A 160 -31.64 29.04 11.63
CA VAL A 160 -30.89 28.06 10.81
C VAL A 160 -29.49 28.59 10.48
N ILE A 161 -29.36 29.83 9.99
CA ILE A 161 -28.05 30.43 9.68
C ILE A 161 -27.16 30.48 10.92
N ALA A 162 -27.72 30.86 12.07
CA ALA A 162 -26.94 30.96 13.29
C ALA A 162 -26.44 29.60 13.81
N ASN A 163 -27.23 28.53 13.61
CA ASN A 163 -26.81 27.15 13.90
C ASN A 163 -25.73 26.65 12.92
N LEU A 164 -25.78 27.07 11.65
CA LEU A 164 -24.79 26.69 10.64
C LEU A 164 -23.47 27.46 10.75
N LYS A 165 -23.43 28.59 11.49
CA LYS A 165 -22.21 29.41 11.66
C LYS A 165 -20.98 28.59 12.04
N GLY A 166 -21.13 27.63 12.95
CA GLY A 166 -20.02 26.77 13.39
C GLY A 166 -19.46 25.88 12.27
N MET A 167 -20.31 25.40 11.38
CA MET A 167 -19.90 24.60 10.22
C MET A 167 -19.18 25.45 9.18
N PHE A 168 -19.65 26.70 8.93
CA PHE A 168 -18.97 27.61 8.01
C PHE A 168 -17.57 28.02 8.47
N TRP A 169 -17.32 28.07 9.79
CA TRP A 169 -15.98 28.35 10.32
C TRP A 169 -14.92 27.32 9.88
N GLN A 170 -15.33 26.08 9.55
CA GLN A 170 -14.42 25.02 9.09
C GLN A 170 -13.74 25.36 7.76
N LEU A 171 -14.30 26.28 6.96
CA LEU A 171 -13.66 26.77 5.73
C LEU A 171 -12.34 27.50 5.99
N PHE A 172 -12.17 28.09 7.19
CA PHE A 172 -10.94 28.77 7.55
C PHE A 172 -9.81 27.81 7.96
N ASP A 173 -10.09 26.51 8.12
CA ASP A 173 -9.08 25.49 8.45
C ASP A 173 -8.33 24.98 7.21
N ILE A 174 -8.79 25.30 5.99
CA ILE A 174 -8.18 24.83 4.73
C ILE A 174 -6.67 25.16 4.63
N PRO A 175 -6.18 26.38 4.98
CA PRO A 175 -4.75 26.69 4.91
C PRO A 175 -3.91 25.86 5.89
N VAL A 176 -4.48 25.51 7.04
CA VAL A 176 -3.83 24.64 8.03
C VAL A 176 -3.77 23.21 7.49
N LEU A 177 -4.88 22.72 6.94
CA LEU A 177 -4.96 21.39 6.34
C LEU A 177 -3.98 21.23 5.17
N TRP A 178 -3.85 22.24 4.31
CA TRP A 178 -2.88 22.23 3.21
C TRP A 178 -1.42 22.15 3.68
N ARG A 179 -1.08 22.80 4.79
CA ARG A 179 0.27 22.74 5.39
C ARG A 179 0.57 21.38 6.02
N GLN A 180 -0.45 20.69 6.55
CA GLN A 180 -0.30 19.39 7.20
C GLN A 180 -0.31 18.23 6.21
N ASN A 181 -1.36 18.13 5.39
CA ASN A 181 -1.51 17.07 4.39
C ASN A 181 -2.24 17.58 3.15
N LYS A 182 -1.45 17.88 2.10
CA LYS A 182 -1.95 18.38 0.81
C LYS A 182 -3.02 17.50 0.20
N ILE A 183 -2.90 16.19 0.41
CA ILE A 183 -3.78 15.22 -0.21
C ILE A 183 -5.13 15.17 0.51
N ASP A 184 -5.16 15.22 1.83
CA ASP A 184 -6.43 15.28 2.57
C ASP A 184 -7.15 16.61 2.31
N CYS A 185 -6.38 17.70 2.11
CA CYS A 185 -6.92 18.96 1.63
C CYS A 185 -7.54 18.84 0.22
N LEU A 186 -6.94 18.03 -0.66
CA LEU A 186 -7.48 17.80 -2.00
C LEU A 186 -8.78 16.98 -1.95
N ILE A 187 -8.84 15.94 -1.10
CA ILE A 187 -10.07 15.16 -0.86
C ILE A 187 -11.19 16.09 -0.36
N TRP A 188 -10.87 16.95 0.60
CA TRP A 188 -11.82 17.94 1.14
C TRP A 188 -12.32 18.88 0.03
N LEU A 189 -11.42 19.45 -0.78
CA LEU A 189 -11.77 20.41 -1.83
C LEU A 189 -12.61 19.76 -2.93
N VAL A 190 -12.20 18.58 -3.41
CA VAL A 190 -12.91 17.85 -4.46
C VAL A 190 -14.31 17.47 -3.99
N THR A 191 -14.45 16.97 -2.76
CA THR A 191 -15.75 16.62 -2.19
C THR A 191 -16.63 17.86 -2.05
N TRP A 192 -16.10 18.96 -1.52
CA TRP A 192 -16.84 20.21 -1.36
C TRP A 192 -17.32 20.78 -2.70
N VAL A 193 -16.43 20.88 -3.70
CA VAL A 193 -16.78 21.35 -5.04
C VAL A 193 -17.85 20.44 -5.66
N ALA A 194 -17.65 19.12 -5.60
CA ALA A 194 -18.61 18.16 -6.16
C ALA A 194 -19.99 18.26 -5.48
N SER A 195 -20.05 18.36 -4.15
CA SER A 195 -21.31 18.50 -3.40
C SER A 195 -22.05 19.80 -3.72
N VAL A 196 -21.33 20.91 -3.95
CA VAL A 196 -21.94 22.21 -4.28
C VAL A 196 -22.51 22.23 -5.69
N PHE A 197 -21.80 21.70 -6.69
CA PHE A 197 -22.20 21.80 -8.10
C PHE A 197 -23.04 20.61 -8.60
N LEU A 198 -22.80 19.39 -8.09
CA LEU A 198 -23.46 18.17 -8.56
C LEU A 198 -24.55 17.67 -7.61
N GLY A 199 -24.71 18.31 -6.45
CA GLY A 199 -25.61 17.89 -5.39
C GLY A 199 -24.95 16.95 -4.38
N LEU A 200 -25.61 16.77 -3.24
CA LEU A 200 -25.04 16.07 -2.08
C LEU A 200 -24.79 14.59 -2.35
N ASP A 201 -25.74 13.91 -3.00
CA ASP A 201 -25.68 12.47 -3.30
C ASP A 201 -24.47 12.13 -4.19
N ILE A 202 -24.33 12.86 -5.32
CA ILE A 202 -23.22 12.66 -6.26
C ILE A 202 -21.91 13.15 -5.67
N GLY A 203 -21.92 14.28 -4.96
CA GLY A 203 -20.72 14.84 -4.34
C GLY A 203 -20.08 13.91 -3.31
N LEU A 204 -20.91 13.26 -2.47
CA LEU A 204 -20.43 12.25 -1.53
C LEU A 204 -19.81 11.05 -2.25
N LEU A 205 -20.47 10.53 -3.29
CA LEU A 205 -19.94 9.43 -4.09
C LEU A 205 -18.58 9.77 -4.72
N VAL A 206 -18.46 10.96 -5.31
CA VAL A 206 -17.21 11.46 -5.88
C VAL A 206 -16.13 11.56 -4.81
N GLY A 207 -16.45 12.08 -3.62
CA GLY A 207 -15.52 12.17 -2.49
C GLY A 207 -14.98 10.80 -2.06
N VAL A 208 -15.87 9.82 -1.88
CA VAL A 208 -15.50 8.45 -1.49
C VAL A 208 -14.63 7.77 -2.55
N ILE A 209 -14.99 7.88 -3.83
CA ILE A 209 -14.19 7.32 -4.92
C ILE A 209 -12.81 7.99 -4.97
N PHE A 210 -12.76 9.31 -4.82
CA PHE A 210 -11.51 10.06 -4.85
C PHE A 210 -10.60 9.73 -3.66
N GLU A 211 -11.17 9.56 -2.46
CA GLU A 211 -10.46 9.08 -1.28
C GLU A 211 -9.87 7.69 -1.50
N LEU A 212 -10.66 6.74 -2.00
CA LEU A 212 -10.19 5.38 -2.30
C LEU A 212 -9.08 5.38 -3.35
N LEU A 213 -9.26 6.13 -4.44
CA LEU A 213 -8.23 6.28 -5.48
C LEU A 213 -6.93 6.82 -4.90
N THR A 214 -7.02 7.81 -4.02
CA THR A 214 -5.85 8.40 -3.38
C THR A 214 -5.13 7.41 -2.48
N VAL A 215 -5.86 6.55 -1.75
CA VAL A 215 -5.25 5.46 -0.98
C VAL A 215 -4.48 4.51 -1.91
N VAL A 216 -5.08 4.10 -3.03
CA VAL A 216 -4.42 3.23 -4.02
C VAL A 216 -3.17 3.87 -4.62
N LEU A 217 -3.24 5.15 -5.01
CA LEU A 217 -2.08 5.86 -5.57
C LEU A 217 -0.96 6.02 -4.54
N ARG A 218 -1.29 6.30 -3.27
CA ARG A 218 -0.31 6.38 -2.18
C ARG A 218 0.38 5.03 -1.94
N THR A 219 -0.33 3.91 -2.08
CA THR A 219 0.28 2.57 -1.94
C THR A 219 1.12 2.16 -3.15
N GLN A 220 0.84 2.69 -4.34
CA GLN A 220 1.61 2.39 -5.57
C GLN A 220 2.99 3.05 -5.62
N PHE A 221 3.18 4.19 -4.94
CA PHE A 221 4.45 4.94 -4.93
C PHE A 221 5.11 4.95 -3.55
N PRO A 222 5.54 3.79 -3.03
CA PRO A 222 6.07 3.70 -1.69
C PRO A 222 7.50 4.21 -1.57
N VAL A 223 7.86 4.58 -0.34
CA VAL A 223 9.24 4.92 -0.01
C VAL A 223 10.08 3.65 -0.03
N TYR A 224 11.23 3.72 -0.68
CA TYR A 224 12.27 2.69 -0.64
C TYR A 224 13.53 3.26 0.00
N ALA A 225 14.38 2.40 0.53
CA ALA A 225 15.64 2.80 1.13
C ALA A 225 16.76 1.86 0.73
N VAL A 226 17.95 2.43 0.55
CA VAL A 226 19.21 1.67 0.54
C VAL A 226 19.75 1.73 1.96
N LEU A 227 19.99 0.57 2.54
CA LEU A 227 20.49 0.47 3.90
C LEU A 227 22.00 0.29 3.91
N GLY A 228 22.65 0.91 4.89
CA GLY A 228 24.03 0.62 5.25
C GLY A 228 24.16 0.40 6.74
N ASN A 229 25.32 -0.08 7.15
CA ASN A 229 25.64 -0.40 8.53
C ASN A 229 26.14 0.85 9.29
N VAL A 230 25.70 1.00 10.53
CA VAL A 230 26.36 1.91 11.48
C VAL A 230 27.58 1.18 12.04
N PRO A 231 28.80 1.73 11.89
CA PRO A 231 30.04 1.02 12.24
C PRO A 231 30.03 0.42 13.64
N ASN A 232 30.55 -0.81 13.77
CA ASN A 232 30.63 -1.57 15.03
C ASN A 232 29.28 -1.89 15.69
N THR A 233 28.19 -1.88 14.93
CA THR A 233 26.85 -2.23 15.44
C THR A 233 26.09 -3.12 14.48
N ASN A 234 24.97 -3.68 14.94
CA ASN A 234 24.07 -4.48 14.11
C ASN A 234 22.94 -3.64 13.49
N ILE A 235 23.10 -2.30 13.50
CA ILE A 235 22.04 -1.37 13.12
C ILE A 235 22.20 -0.99 11.64
N TYR A 236 21.15 -1.24 10.85
CA TYR A 236 21.07 -0.86 9.45
C TYR A 236 20.07 0.27 9.25
N ARG A 237 20.52 1.35 8.60
CA ARG A 237 19.72 2.58 8.41
C ARG A 237 19.92 3.17 7.02
N ASN A 238 18.99 4.05 6.64
CA ASN A 238 19.02 4.69 5.31
C ASN A 238 20.22 5.64 5.21
N ILE A 239 21.06 5.37 4.21
CA ILE A 239 22.30 6.10 3.93
C ILE A 239 22.05 7.58 3.64
N LYS A 240 20.91 7.92 3.04
CA LYS A 240 20.57 9.32 2.71
C LYS A 240 20.09 10.11 3.92
N THR A 241 19.58 9.45 4.94
CA THR A 241 18.94 10.10 6.09
C THR A 241 19.90 10.33 7.25
N TYR A 242 20.80 9.39 7.50
CA TYR A 242 21.70 9.42 8.66
C TYR A 242 23.15 9.57 8.21
N LYS A 243 23.92 10.34 9.00
CA LYS A 243 25.37 10.49 8.82
C LYS A 243 26.09 9.30 9.44
N ASN A 244 27.30 8.99 8.96
CA ASN A 244 28.15 7.87 9.43
C ASN A 244 27.58 6.47 9.17
N ILE A 245 27.01 6.25 7.98
CA ILE A 245 26.57 4.93 7.51
C ILE A 245 27.50 4.45 6.40
N VAL A 246 27.92 3.19 6.49
CA VAL A 246 28.83 2.56 5.53
C VAL A 246 28.09 1.41 4.82
N GLU A 247 28.15 1.37 3.49
CA GLU A 247 27.67 0.20 2.73
C GLU A 247 28.67 -0.95 2.89
N PRO A 248 28.23 -2.17 3.27
CA PRO A 248 29.12 -3.32 3.29
C PRO A 248 29.68 -3.60 1.89
N ALA A 249 30.99 -3.82 1.79
CA ALA A 249 31.67 -4.00 0.51
C ALA A 249 31.06 -5.17 -0.28
N GLY A 250 30.71 -4.93 -1.55
CA GLY A 250 30.15 -5.95 -2.44
C GLY A 250 28.71 -6.39 -2.14
N VAL A 251 28.06 -5.82 -1.13
CA VAL A 251 26.68 -6.15 -0.73
C VAL A 251 25.77 -4.93 -0.87
N LYS A 252 24.65 -5.09 -1.57
CA LYS A 252 23.60 -4.06 -1.63
C LYS A 252 22.40 -4.48 -0.81
N ILE A 253 21.93 -3.62 0.10
CA ILE A 253 20.75 -3.87 0.93
C ILE A 253 19.61 -2.97 0.49
N PHE A 254 18.54 -3.57 0.00
CA PHE A 254 17.35 -2.89 -0.50
C PHE A 254 16.15 -3.15 0.40
N ARG A 255 15.64 -2.09 1.03
CA ARG A 255 14.40 -2.14 1.82
C ARG A 255 13.24 -1.56 1.03
N PHE A 256 12.19 -2.36 0.89
CA PHE A 256 10.93 -1.94 0.29
C PHE A 256 9.86 -1.71 1.36
N SER A 257 9.37 -0.48 1.50
CA SER A 257 8.41 -0.13 2.57
C SER A 257 6.97 -0.11 2.11
N SER A 258 6.52 -1.20 1.49
CA SER A 258 5.14 -1.38 1.03
C SER A 258 4.82 -2.83 0.72
N PRO A 259 3.52 -3.22 0.74
CA PRO A 259 3.10 -4.49 0.16
C PRO A 259 3.53 -4.62 -1.30
N VAL A 260 3.87 -5.85 -1.68
CA VAL A 260 4.34 -6.22 -3.02
C VAL A 260 3.20 -6.93 -3.73
N TYR A 261 2.49 -6.21 -4.60
CA TYR A 261 1.34 -6.74 -5.31
C TYR A 261 1.31 -6.22 -6.74
N PHE A 262 0.36 -6.66 -7.56
CA PHE A 262 0.24 -6.26 -8.97
C PHE A 262 0.44 -4.74 -9.20
N GLY A 263 -0.11 -3.89 -8.33
CA GLY A 263 0.00 -2.43 -8.49
C GLY A 263 1.36 -1.82 -8.12
N SER A 264 2.19 -2.47 -7.30
CA SER A 264 3.46 -1.92 -6.80
C SER A 264 4.70 -2.65 -7.31
N VAL A 265 4.52 -3.83 -7.91
CA VAL A 265 5.61 -4.74 -8.24
C VAL A 265 6.54 -4.22 -9.35
N ASP A 266 6.01 -3.49 -10.32
CA ASP A 266 6.82 -2.83 -11.35
C ASP A 266 7.67 -1.71 -10.76
N TYR A 267 7.11 -0.97 -9.80
CA TYR A 267 7.84 0.04 -9.06
C TYR A 267 8.98 -0.58 -8.24
N PHE A 268 8.71 -1.68 -7.52
CA PHE A 268 9.71 -2.48 -6.82
C PHE A 268 10.87 -2.87 -7.77
N ARG A 269 10.55 -3.48 -8.91
CA ARG A 269 11.54 -3.95 -9.88
C ARG A 269 12.38 -2.80 -10.45
N ASN A 270 11.73 -1.73 -10.90
CA ASN A 270 12.41 -0.59 -11.52
C ASN A 270 13.33 0.14 -10.52
N LYS A 271 12.88 0.30 -9.27
CA LYS A 271 13.71 0.91 -8.22
C LYS A 271 14.87 0.03 -7.79
N LEU A 272 14.67 -1.28 -7.71
CA LEU A 272 15.76 -2.21 -7.44
C LEU A 272 16.84 -2.13 -8.53
N ILE A 273 16.46 -2.15 -9.80
CA ILE A 273 17.38 -1.99 -10.95
C ILE A 273 18.10 -0.63 -10.87
N ALA A 274 17.39 0.45 -10.55
CA ALA A 274 17.99 1.78 -10.44
C ALA A 274 19.00 1.89 -9.29
N ILE A 275 18.82 1.16 -8.20
CA ILE A 275 19.72 1.15 -7.04
C ILE A 275 20.98 0.33 -7.29
N VAL A 276 20.81 -0.81 -7.95
CA VAL A 276 21.93 -1.67 -8.32
C VAL A 276 22.75 -1.07 -9.46
N GLY A 277 22.14 -0.23 -10.31
CA GLY A 277 22.83 0.55 -11.35
C GLY A 277 22.97 -0.17 -12.69
N PHE A 278 22.49 -1.41 -12.79
CA PHE A 278 22.44 -2.17 -14.04
C PHE A 278 21.18 -3.03 -14.11
N ASN A 279 20.74 -3.33 -15.34
CA ASN A 279 19.63 -4.23 -15.58
C ASN A 279 20.17 -5.66 -15.74
N PRO A 280 19.78 -6.62 -14.87
CA PRO A 280 20.35 -7.96 -14.90
C PRO A 280 20.08 -8.70 -16.21
N VAL A 281 18.92 -8.48 -16.84
CA VAL A 281 18.56 -9.09 -18.14
C VAL A 281 19.47 -8.55 -19.25
N ARG A 282 19.76 -7.26 -19.26
CA ARG A 282 20.67 -6.66 -20.26
C ARG A 282 22.10 -7.16 -20.09
N VAL A 283 22.57 -7.30 -18.86
CA VAL A 283 23.91 -7.85 -18.57
C VAL A 283 24.00 -9.30 -19.04
N PHE A 284 23.01 -10.13 -18.71
CA PHE A 284 22.96 -11.52 -19.16
C PHE A 284 23.01 -11.64 -20.69
N ASN A 285 22.18 -10.87 -21.41
CA ASN A 285 22.15 -10.90 -22.87
C ASN A 285 23.48 -10.46 -23.50
N LYS A 286 24.14 -9.43 -22.94
CA LYS A 286 25.47 -9.00 -23.39
C LYS A 286 26.55 -10.05 -23.13
N ARG A 287 26.54 -10.70 -21.95
CA ARG A 287 27.44 -11.81 -21.63
C ARG A 287 27.24 -13.00 -22.57
N ALA A 288 25.99 -13.38 -22.84
CA ALA A 288 25.67 -14.45 -23.78
C ALA A 288 26.12 -14.12 -25.21
N LYS A 289 25.93 -12.88 -25.68
CA LYS A 289 26.42 -12.41 -27.00
C LYS A 289 27.95 -12.45 -27.06
N ALA A 290 28.64 -12.03 -26.00
CA ALA A 290 30.10 -12.10 -25.89
C ALA A 290 30.61 -13.55 -25.91
N LEU A 291 29.99 -14.46 -25.13
CA LEU A 291 30.32 -15.89 -25.14
C LEU A 291 30.17 -16.50 -26.53
N LYS A 292 29.06 -16.23 -27.23
CA LYS A 292 28.84 -16.71 -28.60
C LYS A 292 29.92 -16.23 -29.56
N LYS A 293 30.35 -14.96 -29.46
CA LYS A 293 31.45 -14.42 -30.27
C LYS A 293 32.79 -15.07 -29.94
N ILE A 294 33.10 -15.25 -28.65
CA ILE A 294 34.33 -15.91 -28.18
C ILE A 294 34.37 -17.37 -28.68
N GLN A 295 33.27 -18.10 -28.53
CA GLN A 295 33.15 -19.48 -29.04
C GLN A 295 33.31 -19.55 -30.57
N LYS A 296 32.77 -18.58 -31.33
CA LYS A 296 33.00 -18.50 -32.78
C LYS A 296 34.48 -18.26 -33.11
N LEU A 297 35.19 -17.41 -32.38
CA LEU A 297 36.61 -17.15 -32.57
C LEU A 297 37.50 -18.35 -32.20
N ILE A 298 37.14 -19.08 -31.14
CA ILE A 298 37.79 -20.35 -30.77
C ILE A 298 37.59 -21.39 -31.89
N LYS A 299 36.36 -21.55 -32.40
CA LYS A 299 36.07 -22.47 -33.52
C LYS A 299 36.81 -22.10 -34.82
N LYS A 300 37.08 -20.80 -35.04
CA LYS A 300 37.89 -20.31 -36.17
C LYS A 300 39.41 -20.44 -35.94
N GLY A 301 39.85 -20.96 -34.80
CA GLY A 301 41.27 -21.14 -34.47
C GLY A 301 42.03 -19.85 -34.13
N GLN A 302 41.32 -18.72 -33.97
CA GLN A 302 41.90 -17.40 -33.72
C GLN A 302 42.14 -17.13 -32.23
N LEU A 303 41.65 -17.98 -31.34
CA LEU A 303 41.87 -17.92 -29.90
C LEU A 303 42.18 -19.33 -29.37
N LYS A 304 43.30 -19.47 -28.64
CA LYS A 304 43.63 -20.71 -27.93
C LYS A 304 43.15 -20.61 -26.49
N THR A 305 42.39 -21.62 -26.04
CA THR A 305 41.95 -21.73 -24.66
C THR A 305 43.05 -22.39 -23.83
N THR A 306 43.46 -21.76 -22.72
CA THR A 306 44.33 -22.39 -21.71
C THR A 306 43.56 -22.48 -20.39
N LYS A 307 43.93 -23.41 -19.51
CA LYS A 307 43.27 -23.65 -18.21
C LYS A 307 43.13 -22.41 -17.29
N ASN A 308 43.83 -21.31 -17.55
CA ASN A 308 43.82 -20.09 -16.74
C ASN A 308 43.34 -18.83 -17.49
N GLY A 309 42.64 -18.96 -18.62
CA GLY A 309 42.08 -17.83 -19.37
C GLY A 309 42.44 -17.80 -20.86
N VAL A 310 41.92 -16.79 -21.57
CA VAL A 310 42.09 -16.59 -23.01
C VAL A 310 43.27 -15.65 -23.26
N LEU A 311 44.36 -16.14 -23.85
CA LEU A 311 45.45 -15.30 -24.37
C LEU A 311 45.26 -15.14 -25.87
N ALA A 312 45.24 -13.88 -26.33
CA ALA A 312 45.33 -13.56 -27.75
C ALA A 312 46.77 -13.84 -28.22
N ASP A 313 46.91 -14.60 -29.31
CA ASP A 313 48.20 -14.75 -29.97
C ASP A 313 48.53 -13.42 -30.68
N GLY A 314 49.75 -12.94 -30.48
CA GLY A 314 50.21 -11.64 -30.94
C GLY A 314 50.47 -11.61 -32.43
N SER A 315 49.44 -11.81 -33.26
CA SER A 315 49.48 -11.57 -34.69
C SER A 315 48.10 -11.74 -35.33
N SER A 316 47.20 -10.79 -35.14
CA SER A 316 46.22 -10.44 -36.18
C SER A 316 45.64 -9.05 -35.90
N ALA A 317 45.61 -8.23 -36.93
CA ALA A 317 45.32 -6.81 -36.89
C ALA A 317 43.97 -6.47 -36.22
N ASN A 318 43.97 -5.29 -35.59
CA ASN A 318 42.79 -4.52 -35.24
C ASN A 318 41.91 -4.29 -36.49
N GLU A 319 41.00 -5.20 -36.79
CA GLU A 319 40.01 -4.96 -37.85
C GLU A 319 38.75 -4.29 -37.28
N ALA A 320 38.49 -3.13 -37.89
CA ALA A 320 37.26 -2.38 -38.13
C ALA A 320 36.34 -2.00 -36.94
N TYR A 321 36.03 -0.71 -36.94
CA TYR A 321 34.95 -0.06 -36.19
C TYR A 321 33.64 -0.35 -36.93
N GLU A 322 32.65 -0.95 -36.25
CA GLU A 322 31.24 -0.87 -36.66
C GLU A 322 30.51 -0.07 -35.59
N PRO A 323 29.80 1.01 -35.95
CA PRO A 323 29.03 1.78 -34.99
C PRO A 323 27.84 0.98 -34.47
N ASP A 324 27.49 1.19 -33.21
CA ASP A 324 26.28 0.66 -32.59
C ASP A 324 25.04 1.27 -33.28
N GLU A 325 24.49 0.59 -34.28
CA GLU A 325 23.11 0.83 -34.70
C GLU A 325 22.16 0.04 -33.82
N GLU A 326 21.37 0.78 -33.04
CA GLU A 326 20.14 0.28 -32.44
C GLU A 326 19.13 -0.02 -33.55
N SER A 327 19.05 -1.27 -34.02
CA SER A 327 17.88 -1.72 -34.79
C SER A 327 17.55 -3.19 -34.56
N SER A 328 16.28 -3.37 -34.21
CA SER A 328 15.34 -4.48 -34.48
C SER A 328 15.86 -5.89 -34.74
N GLU A 329 15.36 -6.80 -33.90
CA GLU A 329 14.91 -8.17 -34.21
C GLU A 329 15.42 -8.80 -35.50
N GLU A 330 16.34 -9.77 -35.35
CA GLU A 330 16.43 -10.90 -36.27
C GLU A 330 16.38 -12.20 -35.46
N THR A 331 15.24 -12.88 -35.63
CA THR A 331 15.05 -14.29 -35.36
C THR A 331 15.81 -15.10 -36.42
N GLU A 332 16.87 -15.80 -36.03
CA GLU A 332 17.28 -17.00 -36.74
C GLU A 332 17.52 -18.13 -35.75
N ASP A 333 16.81 -19.21 -36.05
CA ASP A 333 16.82 -20.53 -35.45
C ASP A 333 18.18 -21.20 -35.65
N ASP A 334 18.64 -21.95 -34.65
CA ASP A 334 19.58 -23.06 -34.85
C ASP A 334 19.71 -23.85 -33.54
N ASN A 335 18.87 -24.88 -33.44
CA ASN A 335 19.09 -26.03 -32.58
C ASN A 335 20.35 -26.78 -33.05
N ILE A 336 21.49 -26.56 -32.39
CA ILE A 336 22.67 -27.43 -32.51
C ILE A 336 23.19 -27.75 -31.10
N PRO A 337 23.17 -29.03 -30.67
CA PRO A 337 23.75 -29.42 -29.39
C PRO A 337 25.28 -29.39 -29.53
N THR A 338 25.92 -28.39 -28.92
CA THR A 338 27.38 -28.38 -28.78
C THR A 338 27.73 -28.57 -27.33
N LYS A 339 28.48 -29.65 -27.03
CA LYS A 339 29.14 -29.88 -25.73
C LYS A 339 29.84 -28.58 -25.34
N GLU A 340 29.30 -27.88 -24.35
CA GLU A 340 29.85 -26.61 -23.89
C GLU A 340 31.20 -26.89 -23.23
N LEU A 341 32.28 -26.44 -23.88
CA LEU A 341 33.50 -26.12 -23.14
C LEU A 341 33.13 -24.98 -22.20
N GLU A 342 33.12 -25.24 -20.89
CA GLU A 342 32.96 -24.22 -19.86
C GLU A 342 34.16 -23.25 -19.93
N VAL A 343 34.04 -22.23 -20.77
CA VAL A 343 35.04 -21.16 -20.84
C VAL A 343 34.78 -20.22 -19.66
N GLN A 344 35.64 -20.27 -18.66
CA GLN A 344 35.62 -19.33 -17.55
C GLN A 344 36.14 -17.97 -18.05
N VAL A 345 35.25 -16.99 -18.18
CA VAL A 345 35.56 -15.63 -18.62
C VAL A 345 35.49 -14.68 -17.42
N ASP A 346 36.57 -13.94 -17.18
CA ASP A 346 36.50 -12.79 -16.27
C ASP A 346 35.75 -11.65 -16.96
N TRP A 347 34.59 -11.32 -16.42
CA TRP A 347 33.69 -10.30 -16.96
C TRP A 347 34.09 -8.88 -16.57
N ASN A 348 35.04 -8.73 -15.64
CA ASN A 348 35.51 -7.43 -15.17
C ASN A 348 36.82 -7.01 -15.86
N SER A 349 37.50 -7.91 -16.57
CA SER A 349 38.69 -7.65 -17.40
C SER A 349 38.34 -7.23 -18.84
N GLU A 350 39.31 -6.69 -19.59
CA GLU A 350 39.16 -6.41 -21.02
C GLU A 350 38.86 -7.71 -21.78
N LEU A 351 37.73 -7.72 -22.49
CA LEU A 351 37.31 -8.88 -23.26
C LEU A 351 38.05 -8.93 -24.60
N PRO A 352 38.40 -10.13 -25.10
CA PRO A 352 39.01 -10.30 -26.44
C PRO A 352 38.03 -10.03 -27.60
N VAL A 353 36.84 -9.52 -27.29
CA VAL A 353 35.78 -9.15 -28.23
C VAL A 353 35.32 -7.73 -27.93
N LYS A 354 35.08 -6.93 -28.97
CA LYS A 354 34.51 -5.57 -28.85
C LYS A 354 33.02 -5.65 -28.43
N VAL A 355 32.75 -6.02 -27.19
CA VAL A 355 31.43 -6.01 -26.55
C VAL A 355 31.57 -5.43 -25.15
N THR A 356 31.03 -4.23 -24.93
CA THR A 356 31.08 -3.57 -23.62
C THR A 356 30.02 -4.15 -22.68
N VAL A 357 30.45 -5.06 -21.80
CA VAL A 357 29.63 -5.63 -20.72
C VAL A 357 29.73 -4.70 -19.49
N PRO A 358 28.61 -4.33 -18.85
CA PRO A 358 28.66 -3.57 -17.60
C PRO A 358 29.43 -4.34 -16.53
N GLN A 359 30.41 -3.68 -15.90
CA GLN A 359 31.12 -4.25 -14.75
C GLN A 359 30.17 -4.41 -13.57
N ILE A 360 30.20 -5.58 -12.93
CA ILE A 360 29.39 -5.87 -11.75
C ILE A 360 30.28 -5.68 -10.52
N THR A 361 29.91 -4.73 -9.68
CA THR A 361 30.65 -4.38 -8.45
C THR A 361 30.09 -5.06 -7.18
N ILE A 362 28.96 -5.76 -7.29
CA ILE A 362 28.30 -6.44 -6.18
C ILE A 362 28.27 -7.96 -6.39
N HIS A 363 28.48 -8.73 -5.33
CA HIS A 363 28.33 -10.20 -5.34
C HIS A 363 27.03 -10.65 -4.67
N SER A 364 26.44 -9.81 -3.80
CA SER A 364 25.23 -10.18 -3.07
C SER A 364 24.23 -9.02 -2.95
N LEU A 365 22.96 -9.38 -3.00
CA LEU A 365 21.81 -8.49 -2.85
C LEU A 365 20.95 -8.98 -1.69
N ILE A 366 20.68 -8.12 -0.72
CA ILE A 366 19.77 -8.39 0.38
C ILE A 366 18.47 -7.61 0.15
N LEU A 367 17.35 -8.30 0.15
CA LEU A 367 16.01 -7.75 0.13
C LEU A 367 15.46 -7.74 1.55
N ASP A 368 15.24 -6.55 2.11
CA ASP A 368 14.65 -6.36 3.43
C ASP A 368 13.13 -6.24 3.30
N PHE A 369 12.43 -7.24 3.87
CA PHE A 369 10.98 -7.40 3.83
C PHE A 369 10.28 -6.97 5.14
N SER A 370 10.99 -6.30 6.06
CA SER A 370 10.48 -5.83 7.38
C SER A 370 9.27 -4.92 7.32
N ARG A 371 8.98 -4.36 6.14
CA ARG A 371 7.90 -3.41 5.89
C ARG A 371 6.95 -3.88 4.79
N VAL A 372 7.03 -5.15 4.39
CA VAL A 372 6.11 -5.75 3.41
C VAL A 372 4.93 -6.36 4.16
N SER A 373 3.79 -5.66 4.16
CA SER A 373 2.61 -6.10 4.91
C SER A 373 1.86 -7.28 4.28
N PHE A 374 1.86 -7.39 2.95
CA PHE A 374 1.32 -8.54 2.22
C PHE A 374 2.00 -8.69 0.85
N ILE A 375 1.90 -9.90 0.29
CA ILE A 375 2.34 -10.21 -1.08
C ILE A 375 1.23 -10.99 -1.82
N ASP A 376 0.93 -10.60 -3.06
CA ASP A 376 -0.03 -11.32 -3.90
C ASP A 376 0.66 -12.32 -4.85
N ILE A 377 -0.13 -13.09 -5.60
CA ILE A 377 0.40 -14.11 -6.52
C ILE A 377 1.33 -13.51 -7.57
N VAL A 378 1.01 -12.31 -8.08
CA VAL A 378 1.83 -11.62 -9.08
C VAL A 378 3.15 -11.15 -8.46
N GLY A 379 3.07 -10.56 -7.26
CA GLY A 379 4.21 -10.15 -6.45
C GLY A 379 5.18 -11.29 -6.22
N VAL A 380 4.69 -12.46 -5.79
CA VAL A 380 5.52 -13.66 -5.60
C VAL A 380 6.21 -14.06 -6.91
N ARG A 381 5.47 -14.12 -8.04
CA ARG A 381 6.03 -14.50 -9.35
C ARG A 381 7.12 -13.54 -9.82
N ILE A 382 6.93 -12.24 -9.64
CA ILE A 382 7.91 -11.23 -10.08
C ILE A 382 9.12 -11.20 -9.15
N VAL A 383 8.94 -11.31 -7.83
CA VAL A 383 10.08 -11.41 -6.89
C VAL A 383 10.93 -12.64 -7.23
N LYS A 384 10.29 -13.78 -7.48
CA LYS A 384 10.96 -15.01 -7.95
C LYS A 384 11.71 -14.80 -9.26
N MET A 385 11.07 -14.15 -10.24
CA MET A 385 11.70 -13.81 -11.52
C MET A 385 12.91 -12.89 -11.34
N VAL A 386 12.81 -11.88 -10.48
CA VAL A 386 13.89 -10.93 -10.18
C VAL A 386 15.07 -11.64 -9.54
N ILE A 387 14.84 -12.53 -8.57
CA ILE A 387 15.89 -13.34 -7.94
C ILE A 387 16.65 -14.15 -8.98
N ARG A 388 15.93 -14.92 -9.82
CA ARG A 388 16.54 -15.71 -10.90
C ARG A 388 17.33 -14.85 -11.89
N GLN A 389 16.88 -13.62 -12.17
CA GLN A 389 17.60 -12.70 -13.06
C GLN A 389 18.95 -12.26 -12.47
N PHE A 390 19.01 -12.00 -11.15
CA PHE A 390 20.25 -11.66 -10.47
C PHE A 390 21.19 -12.87 -10.31
N GLU A 391 20.65 -14.05 -9.99
CA GLU A 391 21.45 -15.27 -9.87
C GLU A 391 22.11 -15.69 -11.19
N ARG A 392 21.43 -15.52 -12.33
CA ARG A 392 21.99 -15.79 -13.67
C ARG A 392 23.22 -14.97 -14.03
N ILE A 393 23.44 -13.84 -13.37
CA ILE A 393 24.64 -13.00 -13.57
C ILE A 393 25.65 -13.16 -12.42
N GLY A 394 25.45 -14.15 -11.54
CA GLY A 394 26.35 -14.50 -10.46
C GLY A 394 26.12 -13.73 -9.15
N ILE A 395 24.99 -13.04 -9.01
CA ILE A 395 24.66 -12.27 -7.80
C ILE A 395 23.71 -13.11 -6.94
N LYS A 396 24.14 -13.45 -5.73
CA LYS A 396 23.30 -14.16 -4.76
C LYS A 396 22.27 -13.21 -4.15
N VAL A 397 21.01 -13.62 -4.08
CA VAL A 397 19.94 -12.81 -3.48
C VAL A 397 19.47 -13.45 -2.17
N TYR A 398 19.26 -12.62 -1.15
CA TYR A 398 18.82 -13.04 0.17
C TYR A 398 17.59 -12.24 0.60
N ILE A 399 16.66 -12.86 1.32
CA ILE A 399 15.47 -12.20 1.88
C ILE A 399 15.62 -12.16 3.40
N THR A 400 15.38 -11.00 3.99
CA THR A 400 15.58 -10.74 5.42
C THR A 400 14.36 -10.10 6.07
N GLU A 401 14.21 -10.28 7.38
CA GLU A 401 13.20 -9.61 8.22
C GLU A 401 11.76 -9.72 7.68
N TYR A 402 11.31 -10.91 7.29
CA TYR A 402 9.95 -11.13 6.78
C TYR A 402 8.98 -11.60 7.90
N GLU A 403 7.67 -11.39 7.71
CA GLU A 403 6.63 -11.93 8.61
C GLU A 403 6.18 -13.35 8.17
N ASP A 404 5.76 -14.19 9.12
CA ASP A 404 5.42 -15.61 8.89
C ASP A 404 4.34 -15.82 7.82
N HIS A 405 3.35 -14.93 7.75
CA HIS A 405 2.29 -15.02 6.75
C HIS A 405 2.79 -14.72 5.33
N ILE A 406 3.86 -13.93 5.19
CA ILE A 406 4.51 -13.66 3.89
C ILE A 406 5.20 -14.93 3.40
N LEU A 407 5.95 -15.61 4.28
CA LEU A 407 6.63 -16.86 3.94
C LEU A 407 5.62 -17.95 3.54
N LYS A 408 4.57 -18.14 4.34
CA LYS A 408 3.49 -19.09 4.04
C LYS A 408 2.79 -18.76 2.71
N LYS A 409 2.58 -17.47 2.43
CA LYS A 409 1.98 -17.02 1.17
C LYS A 409 2.90 -17.28 -0.01
N MET A 410 4.21 -17.05 0.12
CA MET A 410 5.20 -17.38 -0.89
C MET A 410 5.23 -18.88 -1.20
N GLU A 411 5.24 -19.73 -0.18
CA GLU A 411 5.19 -21.18 -0.32
C GLU A 411 3.94 -21.64 -1.06
N THR A 412 2.76 -21.18 -0.61
CA THR A 412 1.47 -21.52 -1.23
C THR A 412 1.37 -21.05 -2.70
N CYS A 413 2.10 -19.99 -3.06
CA CYS A 413 2.14 -19.46 -4.43
C CYS A 413 3.25 -20.09 -5.30
N GLY A 414 3.93 -21.14 -4.84
CA GLY A 414 4.99 -21.83 -5.60
C GLY A 414 6.27 -21.00 -5.74
N PHE A 415 6.64 -20.25 -4.71
CA PHE A 415 7.86 -19.45 -4.70
C PHE A 415 9.12 -20.33 -4.78
N PHE A 416 9.17 -21.41 -3.99
CA PHE A 416 10.31 -22.31 -3.89
C PHE A 416 10.40 -23.30 -5.06
N ASP A 417 11.62 -23.60 -5.50
CA ASP A 417 11.96 -24.67 -6.46
C ASP A 417 13.46 -25.03 -6.37
N ASP A 418 13.97 -25.81 -7.33
CA ASP A 418 15.37 -26.25 -7.36
C ASP A 418 16.39 -25.11 -7.35
N ASN A 419 16.04 -23.94 -7.90
CA ASN A 419 16.90 -22.76 -7.93
C ASN A 419 16.64 -21.83 -6.74
N VAL A 420 15.37 -21.66 -6.35
CA VAL A 420 14.97 -20.76 -5.26
C VAL A 420 14.68 -21.59 -4.01
N LYS A 421 15.69 -21.72 -3.15
CA LYS A 421 15.65 -22.52 -1.93
C LYS A 421 15.35 -21.68 -0.68
N ILE A 422 14.98 -22.37 0.41
CA ILE A 422 14.68 -21.75 1.71
C ILE A 422 15.91 -21.14 2.39
N ASP A 423 17.11 -21.57 2.02
CA ASP A 423 18.40 -21.13 2.57
C ASP A 423 18.76 -19.66 2.25
N MET A 424 18.01 -19.01 1.35
CA MET A 424 18.15 -17.57 1.09
C MET A 424 17.45 -16.68 2.13
N PHE A 425 16.67 -17.26 3.04
CA PHE A 425 15.88 -16.53 4.02
C PHE A 425 16.62 -16.43 5.36
N TYR A 426 16.70 -15.22 5.91
CA TYR A 426 17.34 -14.92 7.19
C TYR A 426 16.43 -14.09 8.08
N LEU A 427 16.53 -14.30 9.40
CA LEU A 427 15.73 -13.57 10.37
C LEU A 427 16.11 -12.09 10.42
N THR A 428 17.40 -11.77 10.38
CA THR A 428 17.90 -10.39 10.43
C THR A 428 18.82 -10.06 9.26
N ILE A 429 18.93 -8.77 8.93
CA ILE A 429 19.92 -8.29 7.95
C ILE A 429 21.34 -8.62 8.40
N HIS A 430 21.61 -8.54 9.71
CA HIS A 430 22.94 -8.79 10.25
C HIS A 430 23.40 -10.23 10.03
N ASP A 431 22.52 -11.21 10.27
CA ASP A 431 22.83 -12.63 10.06
C ASP A 431 23.15 -12.93 8.60
N ALA A 432 22.37 -12.36 7.67
CA ALA A 432 22.62 -12.48 6.24
C ALA A 432 23.99 -11.88 5.86
N VAL A 433 24.33 -10.69 6.37
CA VAL A 433 25.62 -10.05 6.10
C VAL A 433 26.79 -10.87 6.67
N LEU A 434 26.67 -11.39 7.90
CA LEU A 434 27.69 -12.26 8.50
C LEU A 434 27.91 -13.52 7.67
N TYR A 435 26.83 -14.16 7.23
CA TYR A 435 26.91 -15.35 6.37
C TYR A 435 27.63 -15.05 5.05
N ILE A 436 27.26 -13.95 4.38
CA ILE A 436 27.89 -13.52 3.13
C ILE A 436 29.39 -13.25 3.33
N HIS A 437 29.75 -12.55 4.40
CA HIS A 437 31.14 -12.23 4.68
C HIS A 437 31.97 -13.50 4.94
N THR A 438 31.41 -14.42 5.71
CA THR A 438 32.02 -15.73 6.01
C THR A 438 32.24 -16.54 4.73
N GLN A 439 31.24 -16.61 3.85
CA GLN A 439 31.34 -17.31 2.56
C GLN A 439 32.42 -16.72 1.64
N ASN A 440 32.58 -15.40 1.60
CA ASN A 440 33.64 -14.77 0.83
C ASN A 440 35.02 -15.06 1.43
N LEU A 441 35.19 -14.99 2.75
CA LEU A 441 36.44 -15.36 3.42
C LEU A 441 36.88 -16.79 3.08
N PHE A 442 35.96 -17.75 3.11
CA PHE A 442 36.26 -19.14 2.74
C PHE A 442 36.54 -19.33 1.25
N LYS A 443 36.04 -18.42 0.39
CA LYS A 443 36.32 -18.45 -1.04
C LYS A 443 37.74 -17.95 -1.33
N ASP A 444 38.18 -16.90 -0.64
CA ASP A 444 39.55 -16.38 -0.73
C ASP A 444 40.58 -17.40 -0.18
N LEU A 445 40.20 -18.19 0.82
CA LEU A 445 41.05 -19.26 1.38
C LEU A 445 41.18 -20.49 0.46
N LYS A 446 40.24 -20.72 -0.45
CA LYS A 446 40.24 -21.85 -1.41
C LYS A 446 40.95 -21.54 -2.73
N ASP A 447 41.68 -20.43 -2.82
CA ASP A 447 42.47 -20.16 -4.02
C ASP A 447 43.53 -21.28 -4.21
N PRO A 448 43.61 -21.90 -5.41
CA PRO A 448 44.40 -23.11 -5.67
C PRO A 448 45.92 -22.95 -5.48
N ILE A 449 46.37 -21.72 -5.21
CA ILE A 449 47.76 -21.39 -4.86
C ILE A 449 48.02 -21.71 -3.39
N LEU A 450 47.08 -21.41 -2.48
CA LEU A 450 47.27 -21.66 -1.04
C LEU A 450 47.20 -23.16 -0.74
N GLU A 451 46.30 -23.88 -1.42
CA GLU A 451 46.16 -25.34 -1.30
C GLU A 451 47.42 -26.09 -1.80
N LYS A 452 48.07 -25.57 -2.85
CA LYS A 452 49.37 -26.07 -3.32
C LYS A 452 50.53 -25.74 -2.38
N ILE A 453 50.50 -24.59 -1.71
CA ILE A 453 51.52 -24.21 -0.74
C ILE A 453 51.41 -25.08 0.52
N SER A 454 50.19 -25.34 1.02
CA SER A 454 49.97 -26.27 2.13
C SER A 454 50.37 -27.71 1.79
N LEU A 455 50.13 -28.17 0.57
CA LEU A 455 50.56 -29.50 0.11
C LEU A 455 52.07 -29.60 -0.15
N MET A 456 52.77 -28.49 -0.39
CA MET A 456 54.23 -28.44 -0.53
C MET A 456 54.96 -28.41 0.82
N GLU A 457 54.36 -27.84 1.86
CA GLU A 457 54.92 -27.85 3.23
C GLU A 457 54.82 -29.22 3.92
N GLU A 458 53.88 -30.08 3.52
CA GLU A 458 53.73 -31.44 4.06
C GLU A 458 54.66 -32.48 3.43
N THR A 459 55.31 -32.19 2.29
CA THR A 459 56.20 -33.13 1.60
C THR A 459 57.68 -32.86 1.89
N ASN A 460 58.14 -33.22 3.08
CA ASN A 460 59.57 -33.47 3.33
C ASN A 460 59.74 -34.93 3.80
N GLU A 461 60.35 -35.75 2.94
CA GLU A 461 60.76 -37.17 3.05
C GLU A 461 59.86 -38.28 2.42
N PRO A 462 60.46 -39.38 1.90
CA PRO A 462 60.28 -39.79 0.49
C PRO A 462 59.34 -40.98 0.23
N LEU A 463 58.98 -41.11 -1.05
CA LEU A 463 58.11 -42.10 -1.70
C LEU A 463 58.30 -43.57 -1.25
N ALA A 464 57.17 -44.21 -0.93
CA ALA A 464 56.97 -45.65 -1.02
C ALA A 464 55.81 -45.96 -1.99
N VAL A 465 56.10 -46.82 -2.96
CA VAL A 465 55.20 -47.36 -3.99
C VAL A 465 54.40 -48.52 -3.40
N THR A 466 53.08 -48.58 -3.67
CA THR A 466 52.12 -49.72 -3.71
C THR A 466 50.75 -49.20 -3.21
N ASP A 467 49.57 -49.37 -3.81
CA ASP A 467 49.09 -50.15 -4.96
C ASP A 467 47.81 -49.49 -5.49
N LEU A 468 47.55 -49.72 -6.79
CA LEU A 468 46.27 -49.51 -7.44
C LEU A 468 45.20 -50.48 -6.90
N GLU A 469 43.93 -50.09 -7.07
CA GLU A 469 42.71 -50.91 -7.25
C GLU A 469 41.58 -50.64 -6.24
N THR A 470 40.35 -50.74 -6.78
CA THR A 470 39.01 -50.76 -6.15
C THR A 470 38.41 -49.40 -5.73
N ASN A 471 37.24 -48.93 -6.18
CA ASN A 471 36.11 -49.57 -6.88
C ASN A 471 35.34 -48.56 -7.76
N VAL A 472 35.17 -48.94 -9.03
CA VAL A 472 34.03 -48.59 -9.87
C VAL A 472 33.02 -49.71 -9.67
N GLU A 473 31.84 -49.43 -9.10
CA GLU A 473 30.57 -50.13 -9.35
C GLU A 473 29.45 -49.53 -8.48
N ILE A 474 28.20 -49.77 -8.89
CA ILE A 474 26.92 -49.26 -8.35
C ILE A 474 26.45 -47.93 -8.98
N LEU A 475 26.16 -48.01 -10.28
CA LEU A 475 24.97 -47.41 -10.90
C LEU A 475 24.12 -48.59 -11.41
N GLU A 476 22.80 -48.45 -11.32
CA GLU A 476 21.73 -49.43 -11.66
C GLU A 476 21.19 -50.25 -10.48
N ASP A 477 20.25 -49.66 -9.72
CA ASP A 477 18.91 -50.26 -9.64
C ASP A 477 17.86 -49.21 -9.27
N GLN A 478 16.64 -49.43 -9.76
CA GLN A 478 15.37 -48.81 -9.36
C GLN A 478 14.92 -47.55 -10.12
N ASN A 479 14.74 -47.76 -11.42
CA ASN A 479 13.76 -47.03 -12.22
C ASN A 479 12.45 -47.84 -12.25
N GLN A 480 11.49 -47.57 -11.36
CA GLN A 480 10.07 -47.95 -11.53
C GLN A 480 9.19 -47.18 -10.53
N GLY A 481 8.30 -46.33 -11.05
CA GLY A 481 7.35 -45.57 -10.24
C GLY A 481 6.57 -44.53 -11.03
N HIS A 482 5.86 -44.97 -12.07
CA HIS A 482 4.91 -44.18 -12.85
C HIS A 482 3.62 -43.98 -12.05
N LEU A 483 3.10 -42.74 -11.95
CA LEU A 483 1.67 -42.40 -11.77
C LEU A 483 1.52 -40.87 -11.93
N GLY A 484 0.81 -40.46 -12.99
CA GLY A 484 0.44 -39.05 -13.23
C GLY A 484 -0.80 -38.62 -12.46
N PHE A 485 -1.15 -37.33 -12.54
CA PHE A 485 -2.52 -36.83 -12.63
C PHE A 485 -2.55 -35.38 -13.13
N SER A 486 -3.60 -35.08 -13.90
CA SER A 486 -4.11 -33.77 -14.31
C SER A 486 -4.14 -32.71 -13.20
N TYR A 487 -3.87 -31.46 -13.58
CA TYR A 487 -4.86 -30.39 -13.74
C TYR A 487 -4.36 -29.35 -14.75
#